data_AF-A0A3D3JZ76-F1
#
_entry.id   AF-A0A3D3JZ76-F1
#
_cell.length_a   1.000
_cell.length_b   1.000
_cell.length_c   1.000
_cell.angle_alpha   90.00
_cell.angle_beta   90.00
_cell.angle_gamma   90.00
#
_symmetry.space_group_name_H-M   'P 1'
#
loop_
_entity.id
_entity.type
_entity.pdbx_description
1 polymer ?
#
loop_
_entity_poly.entity_id
_entity_poly.type
_entity_poly.pdbx_seq_one_letter_code
_entity_poly.pdbx_strand_id
1 'polypeptide(L)' 'CYIERAILDKNCSIGDNVRIIGGKHLPDGDYETHSIKDGIVVVKKNAQIAPGTHIP' A
#
# COMPACT_ATOMS: atom_id res chain seq x y z
N CYS A 1 -9.02 2.68 -8.81
CA CYS A 1 -7.70 2.45 -8.17
C CYS A 1 -7.04 1.23 -8.79
N TYR A 2 -5.72 1.10 -8.66
CA TYR A 2 -4.95 -0.04 -9.15
C TYR A 2 -4.08 -0.59 -8.02
N ILE A 3 -4.27 -1.85 -7.65
CA ILE A 3 -3.60 -2.48 -6.52
C ILE A 3 -3.03 -3.81 -7.00
N GLU A 4 -1.71 -3.94 -6.95
CA GLU A 4 -0.96 -5.11 -7.41
C GLU A 4 0.10 -5.48 -6.38
N ARG A 5 0.26 -6.80 -6.14
CA ARG A 5 1.23 -7.35 -5.18
C ARG A 5 1.16 -6.70 -3.80
N ALA A 6 -0.04 -6.58 -3.27
CA ALA A 6 -0.30 -5.94 -1.99
C ALA A 6 -1.26 -6.77 -1.12
N ILE A 7 -1.15 -6.58 0.20
CA ILE A 7 -2.07 -7.06 1.24
C ILE A 7 -2.77 -5.83 1.81
N LEU A 8 -4.10 -5.87 1.86
CA LEU A 8 -4.91 -4.82 2.47
C LEU A 8 -5.49 -5.34 3.77
N ASP A 9 -5.11 -4.74 4.90
CA ASP A 9 -5.67 -5.11 6.20
C ASP A 9 -7.05 -4.49 6.40
N LYS A 10 -7.81 -5.05 7.36
CA LYS A 10 -9.20 -4.70 7.62
C LYS A 10 -9.38 -3.20 7.85
N ASN A 11 -10.47 -2.66 7.29
CA ASN A 11 -10.91 -1.28 7.43
C ASN A 11 -9.92 -0.23 6.91
N CYS A 12 -8.93 -0.59 6.07
CA CYS A 12 -8.21 0.43 5.33
C CYS A 12 -9.16 1.15 4.36
N SER A 13 -8.98 2.46 4.20
CA SER A 13 -9.74 3.29 3.27
C SER A 13 -8.83 3.72 2.13
N ILE A 14 -9.19 3.35 0.90
CA ILE A 14 -8.43 3.68 -0.31
C ILE A 14 -9.19 4.74 -1.09
N GLY A 15 -8.62 5.94 -1.20
CA GLY A 15 -9.18 7.03 -1.99
C GLY A 15 -9.14 6.77 -3.49
N ASP A 16 -9.88 7.58 -4.25
CA ASP A 16 -9.96 7.46 -5.71
C ASP A 16 -8.59 7.64 -6.38
N ASN A 17 -8.39 6.96 -7.51
CA ASN A 17 -7.16 7.05 -8.31
C ASN A 17 -5.84 6.69 -7.59
N VAL A 18 -5.91 5.98 -6.46
CA VAL A 18 -4.72 5.44 -5.79
C VAL A 18 -4.07 4.32 -6.64
N ARG A 19 -2.74 4.28 -6.61
CA ARG A 19 -1.93 3.21 -7.20
C ARG A 19 -1.00 2.61 -6.14
N ILE A 20 -1.11 1.30 -5.91
CA ILE A 20 -0.26 0.54 -4.99
C ILE A 20 0.32 -0.61 -5.82
N ILE A 21 1.63 -0.61 -6.07
CA ILE A 21 2.25 -1.55 -7.01
C ILE A 21 3.52 -2.15 -6.40
N GLY A 22 3.38 -3.18 -5.58
CA GLY A 22 4.54 -3.84 -4.99
C GLY A 22 5.45 -4.49 -6.04
N GLY A 23 6.72 -4.70 -5.71
CA GLY A 23 7.70 -5.35 -6.58
C GLY A 23 8.92 -5.83 -5.82
N LYS A 24 9.51 -6.96 -6.25
CA LYS A 24 10.70 -7.56 -5.60
C LYS A 24 11.93 -6.64 -5.53
N HIS A 25 11.95 -5.55 -6.29
CA HIS A 25 13.03 -4.58 -6.31
C HIS A 25 12.94 -3.55 -5.17
N LEU A 26 11.83 -3.53 -4.43
CA LEU A 26 11.60 -2.58 -3.35
C LEU A 26 12.32 -3.01 -2.07
N PRO A 27 12.97 -2.08 -1.37
CA PRO A 27 13.54 -2.37 -0.07
C PRO A 27 12.43 -2.55 0.97
N ASP A 28 12.72 -3.38 1.96
CA ASP A 28 11.89 -3.50 3.15
C ASP A 28 11.79 -2.16 3.88
N GLY A 29 10.59 -1.82 4.35
CA GLY A 29 10.33 -0.56 5.04
C GLY A 29 9.07 -0.62 5.89
N ASP A 30 9.01 0.23 6.91
CA ASP A 30 7.81 0.46 7.70
C ASP A 30 7.47 1.95 7.69
N TYR A 31 6.25 2.27 7.30
CA TYR A 31 5.73 3.62 7.15
C TYR A 31 4.45 3.76 7.95
N GLU A 32 3.93 4.97 8.06
CA GLU A 32 2.73 5.23 8.87
C GLU A 32 1.50 4.41 8.40
N THR A 33 1.27 4.35 7.08
CA THR A 33 0.06 3.76 6.51
C THR A 33 0.26 2.36 5.93
N HIS A 34 1.50 1.96 5.68
CA HIS A 34 1.83 0.70 5.04
C HIS A 34 3.23 0.24 5.44
N SER A 35 3.55 -1.01 5.15
CA SER A 35 4.92 -1.54 5.18
C SER A 35 5.22 -2.25 3.87
N ILE A 36 6.49 -2.42 3.56
CA ILE A 36 6.96 -3.22 2.42
C ILE A 36 7.77 -4.38 2.99
N LYS A 37 7.39 -5.60 2.60
CA LYS A 37 8.06 -6.85 2.98
C LYS A 37 8.19 -7.76 1.78
N ASP A 38 9.41 -8.11 1.40
CA ASP A 38 9.72 -8.95 0.22
C ASP A 38 9.08 -8.42 -1.08
N GLY A 39 8.99 -7.09 -1.21
CA GLY A 39 8.33 -6.45 -2.34
C GLY A 39 6.81 -6.64 -2.38
N ILE A 40 6.18 -6.94 -1.24
CA ILE A 40 4.74 -6.94 -1.04
C ILE A 40 4.40 -5.71 -0.18
N VAL A 41 3.49 -4.88 -0.68
CA VAL A 41 2.99 -3.73 0.09
C VAL A 41 1.90 -4.21 1.04
N VAL A 42 2.02 -3.94 2.33
CA VAL A 42 1.01 -4.26 3.34
C VAL A 42 0.40 -2.96 3.86
N VAL A 43 -0.83 -2.64 3.45
CA VAL A 43 -1.56 -1.48 3.98
C VAL A 43 -2.12 -1.83 5.36
N LYS A 44 -1.81 -1.00 6.35
CA LYS A 44 -2.12 -1.26 7.77
C LYS A 44 -3.62 -1.13 8.05
N LYS A 45 -4.08 -1.82 9.10
CA LYS A 45 -5.47 -1.74 9.58
C LYS A 45 -5.87 -0.28 9.84
N ASN A 46 -7.08 0.09 9.44
CA ASN A 46 -7.63 1.45 9.58
C ASN A 46 -6.82 2.56 8.86
N ALA A 47 -5.79 2.23 8.07
CA ALA A 47 -5.02 3.24 7.34
C ALA A 47 -5.89 3.95 6.30
N GLN A 48 -5.68 5.25 6.14
CA GLN A 48 -6.34 6.05 5.12
C GLN A 48 -5.33 6.46 4.06
N ILE A 49 -5.55 6.01 2.83
CA ILE A 49 -4.73 6.37 1.67
C ILE A 49 -5.49 7.43 0.89
N ALA A 50 -4.96 8.66 0.85
CA ALA A 50 -5.62 9.80 0.21
C ALA A 50 -5.80 9.58 -1.30
N PRO A 51 -6.82 10.18 -1.93
CA PRO A 51 -7.01 10.12 -3.38
C PRO A 51 -5.75 10.54 -4.15
N GLY A 52 -5.44 9.85 -5.25
CA GLY A 52 -4.28 10.10 -6.09
C GLY A 52 -2.93 9.71 -5.48
N THR A 53 -2.89 9.03 -4.33
CA THR A 53 -1.63 8.56 -3.72
C THR A 53 -0.99 7.44 -4.55
N HIS A 54 0.34 7.50 -4.69
CA HIS A 54 1.16 6.46 -5.31
C HIS A 54 2.06 5.80 -4.26
N ILE A 55 1.86 4.50 -4.02
CA ILE A 55 2.71 3.68 -3.16
C ILE A 55 3.51 2.72 -4.06
N PRO A 56 4.85 2.83 -4.04
CA PRO A 56 5.72 2.00 -4.86
C PRO A 56 5.80 0.57 -4.37
#